data_AF-A0A1Q3C0S8-F1
#
_entry.id   AF-A0A1Q3C0S8-F1
#
_cell.length_a   1.000
_cell.length_b   1.000
_cell.length_c   1.000
_cell.angle_alpha   90.00
_cell.angle_beta   90.00
_cell.angle_gamma   90.00
#
_symmetry.space_group_name_H-M   'P 1'
#
loop_
_entity.id
_entity.type
_entity.pdbx_description
1 polymer ?
#
loop_
_entity_poly.entity_id
_entity_poly.type
_entity_poly.pdbx_seq_one_letter_code
_entity_poly.pdbx_strand_id
1 'polypeptide(L)'
;MQPNESIKNLYNRLLDITNGLLGLGKVFGKDELVRKLLGCLNDGWEPKVTAIEESKDLKTMEIEELLGSLMTHEVKLNKRSTNLVEKKLFKKKALKAWHLSDDESSDDEVTEQVAHLCFMALSDDEDSENEVDDSYTFSELQFAFDELLVEFKKKCSQSSSLKKNLTSIENEKDLLVFENEKLKSELTLLKNDIAKKDTTSCNDIALEKEVESLKEKNVNLEK
;
A
#
# COMPACT_ATOMS: atom_id res chain seq x y z
N MET A 1 33.24 -11.04 -0.42
CA MET A 1 32.52 -9.75 -0.49
C MET A 1 31.18 -9.92 0.21
N GLN A 2 30.76 -8.96 1.03
CA GLN A 2 29.44 -9.00 1.66
C GLN A 2 28.35 -8.68 0.62
N PRO A 3 27.09 -9.13 0.81
CA PRO A 3 25.99 -8.70 -0.03
C PRO A 3 25.89 -7.17 -0.08
N ASN A 4 25.77 -6.60 -1.29
CA ASN A 4 25.70 -5.15 -1.54
C ASN A 4 26.93 -4.33 -1.10
N GLU A 5 28.06 -4.96 -0.80
CA GLU A 5 29.32 -4.27 -0.55
C GLU A 5 29.90 -3.77 -1.88
N SER A 6 30.26 -2.49 -1.94
CA SER A 6 30.91 -1.94 -3.14
C SER A 6 32.36 -2.38 -3.25
N ILE A 7 32.88 -2.45 -4.48
CA ILE A 7 34.28 -2.73 -4.78
C ILE A 7 35.22 -1.78 -4.00
N LYS A 8 34.83 -0.51 -3.87
CA LYS A 8 35.60 0.47 -3.09
C LYS A 8 35.70 0.08 -1.61
N ASN A 9 34.58 -0.30 -1.01
CA ASN A 9 34.54 -0.67 0.41
C ASN A 9 35.28 -1.98 0.67
N LEU A 10 35.15 -2.95 -0.24
CA LEU A 10 35.92 -4.19 -0.19
C LEU A 10 37.43 -3.92 -0.22
N TYR A 11 37.87 -3.06 -1.15
CA TYR A 11 39.28 -2.68 -1.28
C TYR A 11 39.81 -1.97 -0.04
N ASN A 12 39.05 -1.02 0.52
CA ASN A 12 39.44 -0.33 1.75
C ASN A 12 39.61 -1.31 2.91
N ARG A 13 38.68 -2.27 3.07
CA ARG A 13 38.81 -3.30 4.11
C ARG A 13 40.01 -4.21 3.90
N LEU A 14 40.30 -4.58 2.64
CA LEU A 14 41.51 -5.33 2.31
C LEU A 14 42.77 -4.54 2.68
N LEU A 15 42.78 -3.23 2.46
CA LEU A 15 43.88 -2.34 2.80
C LEU A 15 44.06 -2.25 4.32
N ASP A 16 42.99 -2.10 5.09
CA ASP A 16 43.03 -2.06 6.55
C ASP A 16 43.63 -3.36 7.13
N ILE A 17 43.20 -4.51 6.61
CA ILE A 17 43.75 -5.82 7.00
C ILE A 17 45.23 -5.91 6.64
N THR A 18 45.61 -5.50 5.43
CA THR A 18 46.99 -5.53 4.94
C THR A 18 47.90 -4.65 5.81
N ASN A 19 47.44 -3.45 6.18
CA ASN A 19 48.17 -2.52 7.03
C ASN A 19 48.33 -3.06 8.46
N GLY A 20 47.29 -3.70 9.02
CA GLY A 20 47.39 -4.39 10.31
C GLY A 20 48.43 -5.50 10.28
N LEU A 21 48.45 -6.30 9.20
CA LEU A 21 49.42 -7.38 9.01
C LEU A 21 50.84 -6.88 8.76
N LEU A 22 51.00 -5.71 8.12
CA LEU A 22 52.29 -5.04 7.97
C LEU A 22 52.89 -4.67 9.33
N GLY A 23 52.06 -4.20 10.27
CA GLY A 23 52.46 -3.95 11.65
C GLY A 23 52.92 -5.20 12.41
N LEU A 24 52.49 -6.38 11.96
CA LEU A 24 52.92 -7.68 12.48
C LEU A 24 54.12 -8.28 11.71
N GLY A 25 54.70 -7.53 10.77
CA GLY A 25 55.86 -7.93 9.98
C GLY A 25 55.55 -8.70 8.70
N LYS A 26 54.28 -8.86 8.32
CA LYS A 26 53.90 -9.48 7.03
C LYS A 26 53.76 -8.42 5.95
N VAL A 27 54.64 -8.47 4.94
CA VAL A 27 54.60 -7.59 3.77
C VAL A 27 53.92 -8.32 2.61
N PHE A 28 53.01 -7.63 1.92
CA PHE A 28 52.32 -8.15 0.74
C PHE A 28 52.92 -7.56 -0.53
N GLY A 29 53.23 -8.42 -1.50
CA GLY A 29 53.62 -8.01 -2.84
C GLY A 29 52.41 -7.47 -3.62
N LYS A 30 52.66 -6.66 -4.66
CA LYS A 30 51.61 -6.11 -5.53
C LYS A 30 50.75 -7.21 -6.14
N ASP A 31 51.39 -8.26 -6.64
CA ASP A 31 50.75 -9.41 -7.27
C ASP A 31 49.95 -10.25 -6.26
N GLU A 32 50.40 -10.33 -5.00
CA GLU A 32 49.64 -10.96 -3.93
C GLU A 32 48.37 -10.16 -3.63
N LEU A 33 48.45 -8.83 -3.56
CA LEU A 33 47.27 -7.99 -3.33
C LEU A 33 46.25 -8.08 -4.47
N VAL A 34 46.71 -8.14 -5.72
CA VAL A 34 45.85 -8.36 -6.91
C VAL A 34 45.08 -9.69 -6.78
N ARG A 35 45.78 -10.79 -6.47
CA ARG A 35 45.14 -12.10 -6.29
C ARG A 35 44.20 -12.13 -5.09
N LYS A 36 44.56 -11.46 -3.99
CA LYS A 36 43.69 -11.34 -2.81
C LYS A 36 42.42 -10.55 -3.13
N LEU A 37 42.52 -9.46 -3.88
CA LEU A 37 41.35 -8.67 -4.26
C LEU A 37 40.39 -9.47 -5.14
N LEU A 38 40.90 -10.14 -6.18
CA LEU A 38 40.08 -11.01 -7.05
C LEU A 38 39.43 -12.15 -6.26
N GLY A 39 40.20 -12.84 -5.41
CA GLY A 39 39.68 -13.93 -4.57
C GLY A 39 38.73 -13.48 -3.45
N CYS A 40 38.58 -12.18 -3.21
CA CYS A 40 37.61 -11.65 -2.25
C CYS A 40 36.25 -11.30 -2.89
N LEU A 41 36.12 -11.35 -4.21
CA LEU A 41 34.86 -11.06 -4.91
C LEU A 41 33.83 -12.20 -4.66
N ASN A 42 32.54 -11.92 -4.87
CA ASN A 42 31.49 -12.95 -4.78
C ASN A 42 31.31 -13.67 -6.13
N ASP A 43 30.55 -14.76 -6.14
CA ASP A 43 30.33 -15.62 -7.32
C ASP A 43 29.77 -14.86 -8.53
N GLY A 44 29.01 -13.78 -8.30
CA GLY A 44 28.50 -12.92 -9.39
C GLY A 44 29.58 -12.16 -10.18
N TRP A 45 30.82 -12.13 -9.68
CA TRP A 45 31.98 -11.57 -10.38
C TRP A 45 32.81 -12.62 -11.11
N GLU A 46 32.52 -13.92 -10.96
CA GLU A 46 33.30 -15.01 -11.57
C GLU A 46 33.54 -14.79 -13.07
N PRO A 47 32.54 -14.44 -13.92
CA PRO A 47 32.78 -14.20 -15.34
C PRO A 47 33.80 -13.07 -15.60
N LYS A 48 33.79 -12.04 -14.75
CA LYS A 48 34.71 -10.91 -14.86
C LYS A 48 36.10 -11.26 -14.34
N VAL A 49 36.20 -12.07 -13.29
CA VAL A 49 37.46 -12.60 -12.76
C VAL A 49 38.12 -13.47 -13.83
N THR A 50 37.41 -14.46 -14.37
CA THR A 50 37.92 -15.35 -15.43
C THR A 50 38.42 -14.56 -16.63
N ALA A 51 37.65 -13.59 -17.11
CA ALA A 51 38.08 -12.75 -18.23
C ALA A 51 39.35 -11.95 -17.94
N ILE A 52 39.57 -11.50 -16.69
CA ILE A 52 40.80 -10.81 -16.29
C ILE A 52 41.97 -11.80 -16.24
N GLU A 53 41.77 -12.98 -15.66
CA GLU A 53 42.79 -14.03 -15.54
C GLU A 53 43.25 -14.57 -16.91
N GLU A 54 42.34 -14.63 -17.89
CA GLU A 54 42.65 -15.07 -19.25
C GLU A 54 43.32 -13.98 -20.10
N SER A 55 42.99 -12.71 -19.88
CA SER A 55 43.44 -11.61 -20.75
C SER A 55 44.67 -10.85 -20.24
N LYS A 56 45.03 -10.98 -18.96
CA LYS A 56 46.12 -10.22 -18.33
C LYS A 56 47.00 -11.08 -17.44
N ASP A 57 48.29 -10.72 -17.37
CA ASP A 57 49.21 -11.32 -16.40
C ASP A 57 49.07 -10.65 -15.02
N LEU A 58 48.53 -11.40 -14.05
CA LEU A 58 48.28 -10.89 -12.69
C LEU A 58 49.56 -10.49 -11.95
N LYS A 59 50.74 -10.95 -12.38
CA LYS A 59 52.01 -10.60 -11.73
C LYS A 59 52.50 -9.20 -12.09
N THR A 60 52.14 -8.71 -13.27
CA THR A 60 52.55 -7.40 -13.80
C THR A 60 51.47 -6.34 -13.67
N MET A 61 50.24 -6.75 -13.39
CA MET A 61 49.07 -5.88 -13.25
C MET A 61 49.15 -5.00 -11.99
N GLU A 62 48.93 -3.70 -12.16
CA GLU A 62 48.86 -2.75 -11.04
C GLU A 62 47.48 -2.83 -10.37
N ILE A 63 47.46 -2.71 -9.04
CA ILE A 63 46.22 -2.84 -8.26
C ILE A 63 45.20 -1.74 -8.57
N GLU A 64 45.68 -0.55 -8.91
CA GLU A 64 44.85 0.60 -9.29
C GLU A 64 44.15 0.36 -10.63
N GLU A 65 44.83 -0.30 -11.57
CA GLU A 65 44.26 -0.70 -12.85
C GLU A 65 43.16 -1.77 -12.65
N LEU A 66 43.42 -2.75 -11.78
CA LEU A 66 42.41 -3.74 -11.38
C LEU A 66 41.18 -3.06 -10.80
N LEU A 67 41.42 -2.18 -9.83
CA LEU A 67 40.36 -1.48 -9.11
C LEU A 67 39.50 -0.65 -10.06
N GLY A 68 40.12 0.07 -11.00
CA GLY A 68 39.42 0.83 -12.03
C GLY A 68 38.56 -0.04 -12.95
N SER A 69 39.08 -1.20 -13.37
CA SER A 69 38.33 -2.17 -14.19
C SER A 69 37.11 -2.74 -13.44
N LEU A 70 37.29 -3.10 -12.17
CA LEU A 70 36.22 -3.62 -11.32
C LEU A 70 35.16 -2.55 -11.03
N MET A 71 35.55 -1.35 -10.64
CA MET A 71 34.60 -0.23 -10.40
C MET A 71 33.82 0.15 -11.66
N THR A 72 34.48 0.15 -12.83
CA THR A 72 33.80 0.42 -14.11
C THR A 72 32.74 -0.65 -14.40
N HIS A 73 33.05 -1.92 -14.13
CA HIS A 73 32.12 -3.02 -14.28
C HIS A 73 30.95 -2.93 -13.28
N GLU A 74 31.23 -2.57 -12.02
CA GLU A 74 30.22 -2.31 -10.99
C GLU A 74 29.20 -1.25 -11.46
N VAL A 75 29.68 -0.12 -11.98
CA VAL A 75 28.82 0.94 -12.52
C VAL A 75 27.98 0.45 -13.69
N LYS A 76 28.56 -0.37 -14.59
CA LYS A 76 27.83 -0.94 -15.74
C LYS A 76 26.73 -1.91 -15.30
N LEU A 77 27.01 -2.79 -14.34
CA LEU A 77 26.01 -3.68 -13.76
C LEU A 77 24.88 -2.89 -13.11
N ASN A 78 25.23 -1.85 -12.34
CA ASN A 78 24.23 -1.02 -11.68
C ASN A 78 23.34 -0.29 -12.70
N LYS A 79 23.93 0.29 -13.75
CA LYS A 79 23.16 0.93 -14.86
C LYS A 79 22.26 -0.06 -15.60
N ARG A 80 22.74 -1.28 -15.87
CA ARG A 80 21.90 -2.30 -16.50
C ARG A 80 20.72 -2.65 -15.59
N SER A 81 20.96 -2.80 -14.28
CA SER A 81 19.89 -3.07 -13.32
C SER A 81 18.88 -1.92 -13.23
N THR A 82 19.31 -0.65 -13.22
CA THR A 82 18.39 0.50 -13.19
C THR A 82 17.58 0.60 -14.48
N ASN A 83 18.21 0.42 -15.63
CA ASN A 83 17.51 0.46 -16.92
C ASN A 83 16.47 -0.67 -17.04
N LEU A 84 16.77 -1.86 -16.54
CA LEU A 84 15.83 -2.98 -16.51
C LEU A 84 14.63 -2.67 -15.58
N VAL A 85 14.88 -2.07 -14.41
CA VAL A 85 13.83 -1.63 -13.48
C VAL A 85 12.94 -0.55 -14.14
N GLU A 86 13.54 0.45 -14.79
CA GLU A 86 12.82 1.52 -15.49
C GLU A 86 11.96 0.96 -16.63
N LYS A 87 12.51 0.06 -17.46
CA LYS A 87 11.76 -0.61 -18.53
C LYS A 87 10.60 -1.43 -17.99
N LYS A 88 10.83 -2.27 -16.96
CA LYS A 88 9.77 -3.06 -16.30
C LYS A 88 8.69 -2.16 -15.70
N LEU A 89 9.07 -1.04 -15.08
CA LEU A 89 8.14 -0.07 -14.51
C LEU A 89 7.31 0.62 -15.59
N PHE A 90 7.93 1.01 -16.70
CA PHE A 90 7.25 1.61 -17.83
C PHE A 90 6.20 0.67 -18.43
N LYS A 91 6.56 -0.60 -18.66
CA LYS A 91 5.62 -1.65 -19.10
C LYS A 91 4.45 -1.85 -18.14
N LYS A 92 4.70 -1.89 -16.82
CA LYS A 92 3.64 -1.98 -15.80
C LYS A 92 2.69 -0.78 -15.83
N LYS A 93 3.21 0.43 -15.98
CA LYS A 93 2.40 1.66 -16.08
C LYS A 93 1.53 1.66 -17.33
N ALA A 94 2.08 1.27 -18.48
CA ALA A 94 1.34 1.13 -19.72
C ALA A 94 0.17 0.15 -19.58
N LEU A 95 0.42 -1.03 -18.99
CA LEU A 95 -0.61 -2.04 -18.76
C LEU A 95 -1.72 -1.56 -17.82
N LYS A 96 -1.35 -0.87 -16.73
CA LYS A 96 -2.32 -0.28 -15.79
C LYS A 96 -3.17 0.80 -16.45
N ALA A 97 -2.57 1.64 -17.30
CA ALA A 97 -3.29 2.66 -18.05
C ALA A 97 -4.28 2.04 -19.04
N TRP A 98 -3.89 0.96 -19.71
CA TRP A 98 -4.76 0.20 -20.62
C TRP A 98 -5.99 -0.40 -19.93
N HIS A 99 -5.81 -0.99 -18.74
CA HIS A 99 -6.94 -1.52 -17.97
C HIS A 99 -7.88 -0.42 -17.43
N LEU A 100 -7.37 0.77 -17.15
CA LEU A 100 -8.17 1.89 -16.67
C LEU A 100 -8.90 2.64 -17.79
N SER A 101 -8.43 2.57 -19.03
CA SER A 101 -9.15 3.14 -20.18
C SER A 101 -10.36 2.32 -20.62
N ASP A 102 -10.46 1.06 -20.18
CA ASP A 102 -11.51 0.12 -20.61
C ASP A 102 -12.74 0.13 -19.69
N ASP A 103 -12.64 0.74 -18.49
CA ASP A 103 -13.71 0.78 -17.48
C ASP A 103 -14.26 2.22 -17.30
N GLU A 104 -15.48 2.43 -17.81
CA GLU A 104 -16.37 3.59 -17.66
C GLU A 104 -15.86 4.99 -18.08
N SER A 105 -16.39 5.50 -19.21
CA SER A 105 -16.17 6.84 -19.80
C SER A 105 -14.92 6.99 -20.66
N SER A 106 -14.86 6.27 -21.78
CA SER A 106 -13.83 6.42 -22.81
C SER A 106 -13.95 7.76 -23.55
N ASP A 107 -13.13 8.73 -23.17
CA ASP A 107 -12.81 9.91 -23.98
C ASP A 107 -11.74 9.50 -25.01
N ASP A 108 -12.00 9.70 -26.31
CA ASP A 108 -11.17 9.20 -27.41
C ASP A 108 -9.70 9.68 -27.28
N GLU A 109 -9.48 10.88 -26.73
CA GLU A 109 -8.16 11.46 -26.50
C GLU A 109 -7.32 10.68 -25.48
N VAL A 110 -7.96 10.08 -24.46
CA VAL A 110 -7.29 9.30 -23.41
C VAL A 110 -6.84 7.95 -23.97
N THR A 111 -7.66 7.34 -24.84
CA THR A 111 -7.32 6.05 -25.46
C THR A 111 -6.12 6.16 -26.41
N GLU A 112 -5.99 7.28 -27.16
CA GLU A 112 -4.86 7.55 -28.04
C GLU A 112 -3.55 7.75 -27.26
N GLN A 113 -3.61 8.45 -26.12
CA GLN A 113 -2.46 8.63 -25.22
C GLN A 113 -2.00 7.31 -24.61
N VAL A 114 -2.94 6.44 -24.21
CA VAL A 114 -2.65 5.09 -23.72
C VAL A 114 -2.05 4.22 -24.81
N ALA A 115 -2.56 4.28 -26.04
CA ALA A 115 -2.00 3.56 -27.19
C ALA A 115 -0.56 4.01 -27.49
N HIS A 116 -0.29 5.31 -27.44
CA HIS A 116 1.07 5.84 -27.61
C HIS A 116 2.02 5.34 -26.51
N LEU A 117 1.56 5.34 -25.25
CA LEU A 117 2.34 4.81 -24.12
C LEU A 117 2.67 3.32 -24.28
N CYS A 118 1.69 2.51 -24.71
CA CYS A 118 1.88 1.09 -25.01
C CYS A 118 2.83 0.87 -26.19
N PHE A 119 2.74 1.69 -27.24
CA PHE A 119 3.63 1.61 -28.39
C PHE A 119 5.09 1.89 -28.01
N MET A 120 5.33 2.93 -27.19
CA MET A 120 6.66 3.20 -26.64
C MET A 120 7.19 2.02 -25.81
N ALA A 121 6.32 1.28 -25.12
CA ALA A 121 6.72 0.18 -24.25
C ALA A 121 7.13 -1.08 -25.04
N LEU A 122 6.58 -1.26 -26.24
CA LEU A 122 6.87 -2.36 -27.16
C LEU A 122 8.09 -2.08 -28.05
N SER A 123 8.33 -0.80 -28.37
CA SER A 123 9.44 -0.38 -29.24
C SER A 123 10.83 -0.52 -28.59
N ASP A 124 10.88 -0.64 -27.27
CA ASP A 124 12.12 -0.72 -26.47
C ASP A 124 12.72 -2.16 -26.38
N ASP A 125 12.13 -3.11 -27.10
CA ASP A 125 12.48 -4.55 -27.07
C ASP A 125 13.51 -5.00 -28.13
N GLU A 126 13.99 -4.12 -29.01
CA GLU A 126 14.92 -4.47 -30.11
C GLU A 126 16.35 -4.83 -29.67
N ASP A 127 16.70 -4.77 -28.38
CA ASP A 127 18.08 -4.97 -27.89
C ASP A 127 18.26 -6.07 -26.81
N SER A 128 17.26 -6.91 -26.52
CA SER A 128 17.41 -7.92 -25.46
C SER A 128 16.65 -9.22 -25.69
N GLU A 129 17.06 -9.99 -26.69
CA GLU A 129 16.99 -11.45 -26.61
C GLU A 129 17.97 -11.92 -25.51
N ASN A 130 17.55 -11.92 -24.25
CA ASN A 130 18.16 -12.76 -23.21
C ASN A 130 17.12 -13.04 -22.14
N GLU A 131 17.02 -14.32 -21.83
CA GLU A 131 16.13 -15.03 -20.90
C GLU A 131 15.37 -14.17 -19.90
N VAL A 132 14.06 -14.45 -19.83
CA VAL A 132 13.17 -14.04 -18.74
C VAL A 132 13.67 -14.71 -17.45
N ASP A 133 14.64 -14.08 -16.80
CA ASP A 133 14.98 -14.39 -15.42
C ASP A 133 13.82 -13.89 -14.55
N ASP A 134 12.95 -14.83 -14.14
CA ASP A 134 11.84 -14.62 -13.20
C ASP A 134 12.35 -14.23 -11.79
N SER A 135 13.65 -14.04 -11.59
CA SER A 135 14.19 -13.52 -10.34
C SER A 135 13.89 -12.02 -10.18
N TYR A 136 13.19 -11.69 -9.09
CA TYR A 136 12.98 -10.31 -8.69
C TYR A 136 14.29 -9.74 -8.16
N THR A 137 14.76 -8.66 -8.78
CA THR A 137 15.89 -7.93 -8.21
C THR A 137 15.47 -7.23 -6.91
N PHE A 138 16.41 -7.03 -5.99
CA PHE A 138 16.13 -6.33 -4.73
C PHE A 138 15.49 -4.96 -4.95
N SER A 139 15.93 -4.23 -5.99
CA SER A 139 15.37 -2.93 -6.39
C SER A 139 13.92 -3.05 -6.86
N GLU A 140 13.55 -4.10 -7.58
CA GLU A 140 12.16 -4.37 -7.98
C GLU A 140 11.28 -4.64 -6.76
N LEU A 141 11.81 -5.43 -5.82
CA LEU A 141 11.12 -5.72 -4.57
C LEU A 141 10.93 -4.45 -3.74
N GLN A 142 11.99 -3.64 -3.61
CA GLN A 142 11.97 -2.41 -2.83
C GLN A 142 10.97 -1.39 -3.40
N PHE A 143 10.96 -1.22 -4.73
CA PHE A 143 9.98 -0.37 -5.39
C PHE A 143 8.53 -0.86 -5.16
N ALA A 144 8.27 -2.16 -5.30
CA ALA A 144 6.95 -2.74 -5.05
C ALA A 144 6.51 -2.54 -3.59
N PHE A 145 7.44 -2.67 -2.64
CA PHE A 145 7.18 -2.37 -1.24
C PHE A 145 6.85 -0.89 -1.01
N ASP A 146 7.57 0.04 -1.65
CA ASP A 146 7.30 1.47 -1.54
C ASP A 146 5.91 1.85 -2.09
N GLU A 147 5.53 1.30 -3.24
CA GLU A 147 4.18 1.50 -3.82
C GLU A 147 3.09 0.95 -2.87
N LEU A 148 3.28 -0.28 -2.36
CA LEU A 148 2.37 -0.88 -1.39
C LEU A 148 2.26 -0.05 -0.10
N LEU A 149 3.36 0.54 0.36
CA LEU A 149 3.40 1.36 1.56
C LEU A 149 2.65 2.68 1.39
N VAL A 150 2.67 3.27 0.18
CA VAL A 150 1.86 4.44 -0.16
C VAL A 150 0.37 4.08 -0.16
N GLU A 151 -0.01 2.97 -0.79
CA GLU A 151 -1.41 2.51 -0.80
C GLU A 151 -1.92 2.18 0.60
N PHE A 152 -1.10 1.52 1.42
CA PHE A 152 -1.42 1.22 2.81
C PHE A 152 -1.71 2.50 3.61
N LYS A 153 -0.83 3.52 3.51
CA LYS A 153 -1.04 4.82 4.18
C LYS A 153 -2.34 5.47 3.74
N LYS A 154 -2.64 5.47 2.44
CA LYS A 154 -3.90 6.01 1.89
C LYS A 154 -5.11 5.29 2.49
N LYS A 155 -5.06 3.95 2.59
CA LYS A 155 -6.13 3.15 3.19
C LYS A 155 -6.29 3.37 4.70
N CYS A 156 -5.20 3.52 5.44
CA CYS A 156 -5.25 3.87 6.86
C CYS A 156 -5.98 5.20 7.09
N SER A 157 -5.69 6.23 6.27
CA SER A 157 -6.38 7.52 6.36
C SER A 157 -7.89 7.37 6.13
N GLN A 158 -8.31 6.60 5.12
CA GLN A 158 -9.73 6.31 4.87
C GLN A 158 -10.40 5.59 6.04
N SER A 159 -9.75 4.57 6.60
CA SER A 159 -10.25 3.81 7.75
C SER A 159 -10.47 4.72 8.97
N SER A 160 -9.56 5.67 9.20
CA SER A 160 -9.68 6.63 10.30
C SER A 160 -10.92 7.53 10.16
N SER A 161 -11.24 7.97 8.94
CA SER A 161 -12.45 8.78 8.67
C SER A 161 -13.73 7.96 8.82
N LEU A 162 -13.74 6.73 8.30
CA LEU A 162 -14.88 5.82 8.45
C LEU A 162 -15.15 5.50 9.92
N LYS A 163 -14.11 5.28 10.72
CA LYS A 163 -14.25 5.02 12.16
C LYS A 163 -14.90 6.19 12.90
N LYS A 164 -14.55 7.44 12.57
CA LYS A 164 -15.19 8.64 13.14
C LYS A 164 -16.66 8.74 12.76
N ASN A 165 -16.98 8.48 11.49
CA ASN A 165 -18.38 8.50 11.02
C ASN A 165 -19.20 7.40 11.72
N LEU A 166 -18.65 6.19 11.87
CA LEU A 166 -19.29 5.10 12.58
C LEU A 166 -19.62 5.48 14.03
N THR A 167 -18.66 6.06 14.76
CA THR A 167 -18.91 6.54 16.14
C THR A 167 -19.96 7.64 16.22
N SER A 168 -20.04 8.51 15.19
CA SER A 168 -21.06 9.56 15.13
C SER A 168 -22.46 8.99 14.92
N ILE A 169 -22.61 8.06 13.99
CA ILE A 169 -23.88 7.38 13.69
C ILE A 169 -24.33 6.55 14.92
N GLU A 170 -23.40 5.91 15.61
CA GLU A 170 -23.69 5.15 16.83
C GLU A 170 -24.26 6.04 17.94
N ASN A 171 -23.68 7.22 18.16
CA ASN A 171 -24.20 8.20 19.12
C ASN A 171 -25.59 8.73 18.73
N GLU A 172 -25.82 9.00 17.45
CA GLU A 172 -27.12 9.47 16.95
C GLU A 172 -28.21 8.40 17.11
N LYS A 173 -27.87 7.14 16.81
CA LYS A 173 -28.74 5.98 17.04
C LYS A 173 -29.15 5.89 18.52
N ASP A 174 -28.21 6.04 19.45
CA ASP A 174 -28.51 5.96 20.89
C ASP A 174 -29.43 7.10 21.36
N LEU A 175 -29.24 8.32 20.83
CA LEU A 175 -30.15 9.45 21.09
C LEU A 175 -31.56 9.20 20.56
N LEU A 176 -31.68 8.69 19.33
CA LEU A 176 -32.98 8.36 18.73
C LEU A 176 -33.68 7.22 19.47
N VAL A 177 -32.94 6.23 19.99
CA VAL A 177 -33.49 5.16 20.83
C VAL A 177 -34.09 5.76 22.10
N PHE A 178 -33.36 6.66 22.77
CA PHE A 178 -33.86 7.34 23.97
C PHE A 178 -35.13 8.16 23.71
N GLU A 179 -35.17 8.91 22.61
CA GLU A 179 -36.35 9.69 22.21
C GLU A 179 -37.55 8.78 21.90
N ASN A 180 -37.33 7.65 21.24
CA ASN A 180 -38.38 6.67 20.97
C ASN A 180 -38.95 6.05 22.27
N GLU A 181 -38.10 5.75 23.26
CA GLU A 181 -38.57 5.26 24.56
C GLU A 181 -39.42 6.29 25.30
N LYS A 182 -39.03 7.57 25.22
CA LYS A 182 -39.79 8.70 25.78
C LYS A 182 -41.16 8.84 25.10
N LEU A 183 -41.20 8.91 23.77
CA LEU A 183 -42.46 9.01 23.00
C LEU A 183 -43.39 7.82 23.26
N LYS A 184 -42.82 6.61 23.39
CA LYS A 184 -43.58 5.41 23.73
C LYS A 184 -44.23 5.53 25.11
N SER A 185 -43.53 6.09 26.09
CA SER A 185 -44.06 6.35 27.43
C SER A 185 -45.19 7.40 27.40
N GLU A 186 -45.02 8.50 26.66
CA GLU A 186 -46.06 9.52 26.49
C GLU A 186 -47.32 8.95 25.82
N LEU A 187 -47.18 8.10 24.79
CA LEU A 187 -48.31 7.42 24.17
C LEU A 187 -49.06 6.51 25.14
N THR A 188 -48.36 5.82 26.06
CA THR A 188 -49.05 5.00 27.08
C THR A 188 -49.85 5.84 28.07
N LEU A 189 -49.34 7.01 28.46
CA LEU A 189 -50.04 7.95 29.33
C LEU A 189 -51.30 8.48 28.64
N LEU A 190 -51.17 8.99 27.41
CA LEU A 190 -52.30 9.47 26.62
C LEU A 190 -53.36 8.39 26.39
N LYS A 191 -52.93 7.15 26.12
CA LYS A 191 -53.85 6.02 25.95
C LYS A 191 -54.64 5.74 27.23
N ASN A 192 -53.99 5.79 28.40
CA ASN A 192 -54.68 5.63 29.68
C ASN A 192 -55.65 6.77 29.96
N ASP A 193 -55.30 8.01 29.59
CA ASP A 193 -56.17 9.17 29.77
C ASP A 193 -57.41 9.14 28.86
N ILE A 194 -57.26 8.66 27.61
CA ILE A 194 -58.39 8.43 26.70
C ILE A 194 -59.32 7.35 27.30
N ALA A 195 -58.76 6.22 27.75
CA ALA A 195 -59.56 5.14 28.35
C ALA A 195 -60.36 5.62 29.58
N LYS A 196 -59.80 6.51 30.40
CA LYS A 196 -60.53 7.14 31.52
C LYS A 196 -61.66 8.04 31.02
N LYS A 197 -61.42 8.90 30.02
CA LYS A 197 -62.45 9.78 29.46
C LYS A 197 -63.65 9.01 28.90
N ASP A 198 -63.40 7.91 28.20
CA ASP A 198 -64.46 7.07 27.65
C ASP A 198 -65.34 6.45 28.76
N THR A 199 -64.75 6.09 29.91
CA THR A 199 -65.52 5.59 31.06
C THR A 199 -66.37 6.67 31.74
N THR A 200 -65.85 7.90 31.86
CA THR A 200 -66.61 9.02 32.47
C THR A 200 -67.76 9.45 31.57
N SER A 201 -67.51 9.57 30.25
CA SER A 201 -68.54 9.93 29.28
C SER A 201 -69.69 8.91 29.23
N CYS A 202 -69.41 7.62 29.41
CA CYS A 202 -70.45 6.59 29.45
C CYS A 202 -71.34 6.71 30.70
N ASN A 203 -70.74 7.04 31.85
CA ASN A 203 -71.48 7.30 33.09
C ASN A 203 -72.36 8.57 32.97
N ASP A 204 -71.85 9.62 32.33
CA ASP A 204 -72.61 10.86 32.12
C ASP A 204 -73.84 10.64 31.23
N ILE A 205 -73.71 9.86 30.14
CA ILE A 205 -74.84 9.50 29.26
C ILE A 205 -75.87 8.62 29.98
N ALA A 206 -75.41 7.72 30.87
CA ALA A 206 -76.31 6.89 31.66
C ALA A 206 -77.14 7.73 32.64
N LEU A 207 -76.51 8.70 33.30
CA LEU A 207 -77.18 9.64 34.20
C LEU A 207 -78.16 10.55 33.46
N GLU A 208 -77.83 11.03 32.26
CA GLU A 208 -78.75 11.84 31.44
C GLU A 208 -80.04 11.08 31.10
N LYS A 209 -79.92 9.81 30.68
CA LYS A 209 -81.10 8.97 30.41
C LYS A 209 -81.95 8.73 31.65
N GLU A 210 -81.33 8.56 32.82
CA GLU A 210 -82.05 8.36 34.08
C GLU A 210 -82.79 9.64 34.52
N VAL A 211 -82.17 10.82 34.33
CA VAL A 211 -82.81 12.12 34.58
C VAL A 211 -84.01 12.34 33.65
N GLU A 212 -83.91 12.01 32.37
CA GLU A 212 -85.02 12.14 31.41
C GLU A 212 -86.21 11.25 31.81
N SER A 213 -85.94 10.00 32.20
CA SER A 213 -86.98 9.07 32.69
C SER A 213 -87.67 9.57 33.96
N LEU A 214 -86.92 10.17 34.89
CA LEU A 214 -87.48 10.74 36.12
C LEU A 214 -88.34 11.98 35.84
N LYS A 215 -87.94 12.84 34.90
CA LYS A 215 -88.76 13.99 34.46
C LYS A 215 -90.09 13.52 33.88
N GLU A 216 -90.07 12.52 33.02
CA GLU A 216 -91.27 11.98 32.38
C GLU A 216 -92.23 11.34 33.40
N LYS A 217 -91.69 10.65 34.42
CA LYS A 217 -92.49 10.15 35.55
C LYS A 217 -93.10 11.27 36.40
N ASN A 218 -92.37 12.33 36.69
CA ASN A 218 -92.90 13.46 37.47
C ASN A 218 -94.02 14.20 36.75
N VAL A 219 -93.90 14.43 35.43
CA VAL A 219 -94.96 15.06 34.61
C VAL A 219 -96.26 14.25 34.65
N ASN A 220 -96.18 12.94 34.76
CA ASN A 220 -97.34 12.06 34.85
C ASN A 220 -97.96 12.01 36.27
N LEU A 221 -97.24 12.44 37.30
CA LEU A 221 -97.74 12.49 38.69
C LEU A 221 -98.43 13.83 39.03
N GLU A 222 -98.19 14.89 38.24
CA GLU A 222 -98.79 16.21 38.43
C GLU A 222 -100.10 16.43 37.63
N LYS A 223 -100.59 15.41 36.92
CA LYS A 223 -101.88 15.40 36.21
C LYS A 223 -102.92 14.56 36.94
#